data_AF-A0AAD6HN41-F1
#
_entry.id   AF-A0AAD6HN41-F1
#
_cell.length_a   1.000
_cell.length_b   1.000
_cell.length_c   1.000
_cell.angle_alpha   90.00
_cell.angle_beta   90.00
_cell.angle_gamma   90.00
#
_symmetry.space_group_name_H-M   'P 1'
#
loop_
_entity.id
_entity.type
_entity.pdbx_description
1 polymer ?
#
loop_
_entity_poly.entity_id
_entity_poly.type
_entity_poly.pdbx_seq_one_letter_code
_entity_poly.pdbx_strand_id
1 'polypeptide(L)'
;MQYTFPTAPIVHEPTLRQYATSFFSGNGTRSFAAPTTEEEVAYIRGFALLSGLCASVASVIPSSLLPYRHLIAKPSLDASREMLRLIEDYDVENPNSSSIVTRIFHTTASQNITGKTRLTYHILGQATLLITSMRLYSEESLQSHEPLESQLLRHVYWQIYAADQASLCMRSRPFHLHRLLYNEDATICKPGENPVIPQFDTSTALYDVEFEKRILHSFYFIPRLWHTAANLLFDMRECKGQVNEAKKSEFTRAYMEFLSIMDGLPYWLQASHVIFSPNDGDAEQFHKTAFWVQRCTIQVSFQCLRLVILQQCIDSGLCDIMGLNNQPTTFQMTKVGMIQDFVQTLDDIPFVFLLVKGEPTVSTETFES
;
A
#
# COMPACT_ATOMS: atom_id res chain seq x y z
N MET A 1 -11.12 8.70 -3.60
CA MET A 1 -11.06 7.53 -4.52
C MET A 1 -10.02 7.70 -5.61
N GLN A 2 -10.04 8.76 -6.43
CA GLN A 2 -9.13 8.92 -7.58
C GLN A 2 -7.61 8.73 -7.31
N TYR A 3 -7.10 9.25 -6.19
CA TYR A 3 -5.65 9.32 -5.93
C TYR A 3 -5.11 8.24 -5.00
N THR A 4 -5.91 7.74 -4.05
CA THR A 4 -5.41 6.82 -3.00
C THR A 4 -5.88 5.38 -3.20
N PHE A 5 -7.10 5.19 -3.70
CA PHE A 5 -7.66 3.88 -3.99
C PHE A 5 -6.81 3.07 -4.99
N PRO A 6 -6.23 3.66 -6.06
CA PRO A 6 -5.48 2.88 -7.05
C PRO A 6 -4.31 2.10 -6.45
N THR A 7 -3.72 2.60 -5.38
CA THR A 7 -2.59 1.94 -4.69
C THR A 7 -3.00 1.19 -3.44
N ALA A 8 -4.25 1.35 -2.98
CA ALA A 8 -4.78 0.72 -1.77
C ALA A 8 -6.30 0.51 -1.91
N PRO A 9 -6.76 -0.45 -2.74
CA PRO A 9 -8.17 -0.75 -2.97
C PRO A 9 -8.78 -1.58 -1.84
N ILE A 10 -8.64 -1.09 -0.61
CA ILE A 10 -8.96 -1.79 0.65
C ILE A 10 -10.29 -1.34 1.28
N VAL A 11 -11.13 -0.64 0.52
CA VAL A 11 -12.43 -0.12 0.98
C VAL A 11 -13.53 -0.43 -0.02
N HIS A 12 -14.76 -0.48 0.46
CA HIS A 12 -15.96 -0.53 -0.38
C HIS A 12 -16.61 0.86 -0.41
N GLU A 13 -16.61 1.50 -1.57
CA GLU A 13 -17.07 2.88 -1.75
C GLU A 13 -18.54 3.09 -1.35
N PRO A 14 -19.49 2.21 -1.75
CA PRO A 14 -20.88 2.36 -1.33
C PRO A 14 -21.08 2.32 0.18
N THR A 15 -20.35 1.45 0.89
CA THR A 15 -20.41 1.36 2.37
C THR A 15 -19.91 2.66 3.01
N LEU A 16 -18.80 3.21 2.52
CA LEU A 16 -18.30 4.49 3.03
C LEU A 16 -19.27 5.64 2.78
N ARG A 17 -19.90 5.67 1.59
CA ARG A 17 -20.93 6.66 1.24
C ARG A 17 -22.15 6.55 2.15
N GLN A 18 -22.58 5.33 2.48
CA GLN A 18 -23.67 5.09 3.41
C GLN A 18 -23.34 5.62 4.83
N TYR A 19 -22.13 5.35 5.34
CA TYR A 19 -21.68 5.91 6.62
C TYR A 19 -21.61 7.44 6.58
N ALA A 20 -21.05 8.02 5.52
CA ALA A 20 -20.97 9.47 5.37
C ALA A 20 -22.35 10.11 5.35
N THR A 21 -23.31 9.51 4.65
CA THR A 21 -24.69 9.98 4.64
C THR A 21 -25.33 9.85 6.03
N SER A 22 -25.04 8.77 6.75
CA SER A 22 -25.60 8.53 8.09
C SER A 22 -25.08 9.51 9.14
N PHE A 23 -23.80 9.88 9.10
CA PHE A 23 -23.17 10.73 10.12
C PHE A 23 -23.15 12.23 9.76
N PHE A 24 -23.17 12.58 8.47
CA PHE A 24 -23.01 13.97 8.02
C PHE A 24 -24.20 14.53 7.24
N SER A 25 -25.30 13.79 7.06
CA SER A 25 -26.54 14.39 6.56
C SER A 25 -27.10 15.36 7.61
N GLY A 26 -27.57 16.53 7.18
CA GLY A 26 -27.92 17.69 8.03
C GLY A 26 -29.06 17.49 9.05
N ASN A 27 -29.52 16.26 9.27
CA ASN A 27 -30.55 15.91 10.22
C ASN A 27 -29.94 15.40 11.55
N GLY A 28 -29.20 16.28 12.23
CA GLY A 28 -28.71 16.07 13.60
C GLY A 28 -27.62 15.00 13.75
N THR A 29 -26.83 15.12 14.82
CA THR A 29 -25.92 14.05 15.27
C THR A 29 -26.73 12.79 15.55
N ARG A 30 -26.67 11.78 14.68
CA ARG A 30 -27.19 10.46 15.03
C ARG A 30 -26.48 9.99 16.29
N SER A 31 -27.25 9.57 17.28
CA SER A 31 -26.71 8.89 18.44
C SER A 31 -26.06 7.58 17.99
N PHE A 32 -24.89 7.27 18.55
CA PHE A 32 -24.27 5.95 18.39
C PHE A 32 -25.08 4.85 19.10
N ALA A 33 -26.04 5.24 19.96
CA ALA A 33 -26.95 4.30 20.60
C ALA A 33 -27.78 3.56 19.56
N ALA A 34 -27.65 2.23 19.57
CA ALA A 34 -28.41 1.33 18.73
C ALA A 34 -29.20 0.33 19.59
N PRO A 35 -30.27 -0.28 19.03
CA PRO A 35 -31.04 -1.33 19.69
C PRO A 35 -30.22 -2.51 20.23
N THR A 36 -29.11 -2.84 19.56
CA THR A 36 -28.21 -3.95 19.94
C THR A 36 -26.77 -3.47 20.09
N THR A 37 -26.00 -4.16 20.92
CA THR A 37 -24.56 -3.91 21.08
C THR A 37 -23.81 -4.12 19.76
N GLU A 38 -24.21 -5.09 18.94
CA GLU A 38 -23.59 -5.36 17.63
C GLU A 38 -23.79 -4.20 16.66
N GLU A 39 -25.00 -3.62 16.62
CA GLU A 39 -25.29 -2.45 15.79
C GLU A 39 -24.54 -1.21 16.29
N GLU A 40 -24.47 -1.02 17.60
CA GLU A 40 -23.70 0.09 18.21
C GLU A 40 -22.22 -0.01 17.84
N VAL A 41 -21.61 -1.20 18.01
CA VAL A 41 -20.23 -1.46 17.58
C VAL A 41 -20.06 -1.21 16.08
N ALA A 42 -21.01 -1.64 15.24
CA ALA A 42 -20.94 -1.40 13.79
C ALA A 42 -20.96 0.10 13.45
N TYR A 43 -21.75 0.91 14.14
CA TYR A 43 -21.75 2.37 13.96
C TYR A 43 -20.44 3.01 14.45
N ILE A 44 -19.94 2.61 15.62
CA ILE A 44 -18.67 3.11 16.15
C ILE A 44 -17.53 2.78 15.19
N ARG A 45 -17.45 1.53 14.71
CA ARG A 45 -16.45 1.07 13.74
C ARG A 45 -16.59 1.80 12.41
N GLY A 46 -17.81 1.99 11.90
CA GLY A 46 -18.08 2.74 10.68
C GLY A 46 -17.62 4.19 10.76
N PHE A 47 -17.87 4.85 11.88
CA PHE A 47 -17.38 6.23 12.11
C PHE A 47 -15.86 6.27 12.25
N ALA A 48 -15.25 5.33 12.99
CA ALA A 48 -13.81 5.22 13.11
C ALA A 48 -13.15 5.05 11.74
N LEU A 49 -13.69 4.15 10.90
CA LEU A 49 -13.21 3.94 9.53
C LEU A 49 -13.31 5.22 8.69
N LEU A 50 -14.46 5.90 8.70
CA LEU A 50 -14.71 7.08 7.88
C LEU A 50 -13.83 8.26 8.29
N SER A 51 -13.74 8.54 9.60
CA SER A 51 -12.85 9.58 10.12
C SER A 51 -11.36 9.21 9.89
N GLY A 52 -11.00 7.94 10.00
CA GLY A 52 -9.67 7.44 9.65
C GLY A 52 -9.35 7.68 8.17
N LEU A 53 -10.29 7.41 7.27
CA LEU A 53 -10.16 7.70 5.83
C LEU A 53 -9.94 9.19 5.59
N CYS A 54 -10.75 10.06 6.19
CA CYS A 54 -10.59 11.52 6.09
C CYS A 54 -9.20 11.95 6.56
N ALA A 55 -8.74 11.42 7.70
CA ALA A 55 -7.42 11.71 8.24
C ALA A 55 -6.30 11.27 7.26
N SER A 56 -6.36 10.02 6.80
CA SER A 56 -5.39 9.44 5.88
C SER A 56 -5.31 10.24 4.57
N VAL A 57 -6.45 10.51 3.92
CA VAL A 57 -6.50 11.26 2.67
C VAL A 57 -6.01 12.70 2.87
N ALA A 58 -6.50 13.43 3.87
CA ALA A 58 -6.07 14.80 4.11
C ALA A 58 -4.58 14.89 4.51
N SER A 59 -4.04 13.85 5.16
CA SER A 59 -2.62 13.81 5.50
C SER A 59 -1.70 13.57 4.30
N VAL A 60 -2.21 13.07 3.17
CA VAL A 60 -1.38 12.71 2.00
C VAL A 60 -1.57 13.67 0.82
N ILE A 61 -2.81 14.09 0.56
CA ILE A 61 -3.15 14.93 -0.59
C ILE A 61 -2.53 16.33 -0.45
N PRO A 62 -1.85 16.86 -1.48
CA PRO A 62 -1.21 18.18 -1.42
C PRO A 62 -2.21 19.32 -1.30
N SER A 63 -1.76 20.46 -0.78
CA SER A 63 -2.60 21.65 -0.59
C SER A 63 -3.15 22.24 -1.89
N SER A 64 -2.52 21.95 -3.03
CA SER A 64 -3.04 22.31 -4.36
C SER A 64 -4.35 21.59 -4.71
N LEU A 65 -4.57 20.39 -4.16
CA LEU A 65 -5.79 19.59 -4.34
C LEU A 65 -6.74 19.70 -3.14
N LEU A 66 -6.20 19.89 -1.92
CA LEU A 66 -6.98 20.05 -0.70
C LEU A 66 -6.41 21.17 0.19
N PRO A 67 -6.76 22.44 -0.04
CA PRO A 67 -6.16 23.58 0.66
C PRO A 67 -6.33 23.55 2.19
N TYR A 68 -7.46 23.04 2.66
CA TYR A 68 -7.84 22.98 4.08
C TYR A 68 -7.45 21.66 4.76
N ARG A 69 -6.50 20.90 4.20
CA ARG A 69 -6.11 19.57 4.69
C ARG A 69 -5.74 19.52 6.18
N HIS A 70 -5.08 20.54 6.69
CA HIS A 70 -4.63 20.61 8.09
C HIS A 70 -5.80 20.72 9.08
N LEU A 71 -6.91 21.34 8.67
CA LEU A 71 -8.14 21.44 9.47
C LEU A 71 -8.89 20.11 9.56
N ILE A 72 -8.59 19.16 8.68
CA ILE A 72 -9.25 17.84 8.62
C ILE A 72 -8.36 16.77 9.23
N ALA A 73 -7.09 16.71 8.82
CA ALA A 73 -6.23 15.55 9.04
C ALA A 73 -6.11 15.18 10.53
N LYS A 74 -5.73 16.12 11.39
CA LYS A 74 -5.53 15.86 12.82
C LYS A 74 -6.84 15.65 13.58
N PRO A 75 -7.88 16.50 13.45
CA PRO A 75 -9.15 16.26 14.13
C PRO A 75 -9.80 14.94 13.74
N SER A 76 -9.76 14.56 12.46
CA SER A 76 -10.29 13.29 12.00
C SER A 76 -9.49 12.09 12.52
N LEU A 77 -8.16 12.20 12.65
CA LEU A 77 -7.33 11.14 13.25
C LEU A 77 -7.67 10.93 14.71
N ASP A 78 -7.85 12.02 15.46
CA ASP A 78 -8.17 11.98 16.88
C ASP A 78 -9.56 11.36 17.10
N ALA A 79 -10.56 11.84 16.37
CA ALA A 79 -11.92 11.30 16.43
C ALA A 79 -11.94 9.79 16.10
N SER A 80 -11.21 9.38 15.06
CA SER A 80 -11.11 7.97 14.66
C SER A 80 -10.50 7.10 15.76
N ARG A 81 -9.44 7.57 16.42
CA ARG A 81 -8.78 6.87 17.52
C ARG A 81 -9.66 6.76 18.75
N GLU A 82 -10.33 7.85 19.14
CA GLU A 82 -11.23 7.81 20.29
C GLU A 82 -12.37 6.82 20.06
N MET A 83 -12.97 6.80 18.86
CA MET A 83 -14.02 5.83 18.55
C MET A 83 -13.52 4.39 18.57
N LEU A 84 -12.33 4.12 18.02
CA LEU A 84 -11.77 2.76 18.05
C LEU A 84 -11.49 2.28 19.49
N ARG A 85 -11.06 3.18 20.40
CA ARG A 85 -10.83 2.85 21.81
C ARG A 85 -12.10 2.39 22.54
N LEU A 86 -13.26 2.91 22.17
CA LEU A 86 -14.54 2.52 22.79
C LEU A 86 -14.88 1.05 22.55
N ILE A 87 -14.32 0.45 21.50
CA ILE A 87 -14.59 -0.94 21.08
C ILE A 87 -13.33 -1.78 20.98
N GLU A 88 -12.20 -1.35 21.55
CA GLU A 88 -10.87 -1.94 21.27
C GLU A 88 -10.83 -3.45 21.55
N ASP A 89 -11.26 -3.87 22.75
CA ASP A 89 -11.26 -5.29 23.13
C ASP A 89 -12.17 -6.12 22.21
N TYR A 90 -13.41 -5.66 22.00
CA TYR A 90 -14.37 -6.34 21.12
C TYR A 90 -13.86 -6.42 19.68
N ASP A 91 -13.24 -5.36 19.17
CA ASP A 91 -12.70 -5.26 17.81
C ASP A 91 -11.49 -6.16 17.59
N VAL A 92 -10.68 -6.39 18.63
CA VAL A 92 -9.56 -7.33 18.59
C VAL A 92 -10.04 -8.78 18.66
N GLU A 93 -11.10 -9.07 19.43
CA GLU A 93 -11.69 -10.41 19.49
C GLU A 93 -12.52 -10.76 18.25
N ASN A 94 -13.15 -9.77 17.61
CA ASN A 94 -14.03 -9.93 16.45
C ASN A 94 -13.63 -8.97 15.31
N PRO A 95 -12.40 -9.10 14.76
CA PRO A 95 -11.89 -8.19 13.74
C PRO A 95 -12.55 -8.42 12.38
N ASN A 96 -12.68 -7.34 11.62
CA ASN A 96 -13.03 -7.38 10.20
C ASN A 96 -12.13 -6.43 9.39
N SER A 97 -12.41 -6.30 8.09
CA SER A 97 -11.65 -5.44 7.17
C SER A 97 -11.61 -4.00 7.67
N SER A 98 -12.70 -3.49 8.23
CA SER A 98 -12.76 -2.13 8.78
C SER A 98 -11.85 -1.94 10.00
N SER A 99 -11.73 -2.95 10.85
CA SER A 99 -10.81 -2.98 12.01
C SER A 99 -9.36 -2.79 11.56
N ILE A 100 -8.95 -3.50 10.51
CA ILE A 100 -7.57 -3.49 10.00
C ILE A 100 -7.31 -2.22 9.17
N VAL A 101 -8.24 -1.86 8.28
CA VAL A 101 -8.14 -0.68 7.41
C VAL A 101 -8.08 0.61 8.21
N THR A 102 -8.84 0.71 9.31
CA THR A 102 -8.76 1.86 10.23
C THR A 102 -7.35 2.04 10.77
N ARG A 103 -6.68 0.96 11.17
CA ARG A 103 -5.29 0.99 11.66
C ARG A 103 -4.28 1.32 10.54
N ILE A 104 -4.52 0.85 9.31
CA ILE A 104 -3.74 1.28 8.13
C ILE A 104 -3.90 2.79 7.89
N PHE A 105 -5.11 3.33 7.99
CA PHE A 105 -5.36 4.76 7.86
C PHE A 105 -4.72 5.57 8.99
N HIS A 106 -4.77 5.09 10.24
CA HIS A 106 -4.06 5.71 11.36
C HIS A 106 -2.55 5.73 11.15
N THR A 107 -2.00 4.67 10.57
CA THR A 107 -0.58 4.56 10.21
C THR A 107 -0.21 5.65 9.20
N THR A 108 -0.92 5.71 8.07
CA THR A 108 -0.70 6.72 7.02
C THR A 108 -0.85 8.15 7.56
N ALA A 109 -1.93 8.42 8.30
CA ALA A 109 -2.19 9.72 8.88
C ALA A 109 -1.11 10.12 9.90
N SER A 110 -0.77 9.24 10.84
CA SER A 110 0.23 9.52 11.87
C SER A 110 1.61 9.79 11.27
N GLN A 111 2.00 9.02 10.25
CA GLN A 111 3.27 9.21 9.56
C GLN A 111 3.37 10.59 8.93
N ASN A 112 2.34 11.00 8.19
CA ASN A 112 2.36 12.26 7.46
C ASN A 112 2.09 13.48 8.35
N ILE A 113 1.33 13.33 9.45
CA ILE A 113 1.05 14.43 10.39
C ILE A 113 2.21 14.68 11.35
N THR A 114 2.80 13.61 11.90
CA THR A 114 3.73 13.74 13.03
C THR A 114 5.17 13.36 12.70
N GLY A 115 5.41 12.61 11.62
CA GLY A 115 6.72 12.03 11.31
C GLY A 115 7.22 11.00 12.34
N LYS A 116 6.41 10.62 13.33
CA LYS A 116 6.80 9.72 14.43
C LYS A 116 6.83 8.27 13.98
N THR A 117 7.88 7.89 13.27
CA THR A 117 8.06 6.57 12.64
C THR A 117 7.85 5.39 13.61
N ARG A 118 8.33 5.48 14.86
CA ARG A 118 8.12 4.39 15.85
C ARG A 118 6.66 4.18 16.20
N LEU A 119 5.90 5.25 16.38
CA LEU A 119 4.46 5.19 16.68
C LEU A 119 3.71 4.61 15.47
N THR A 120 4.03 5.08 14.27
CA THR A 120 3.49 4.54 13.01
C THR A 120 3.72 3.03 12.91
N TYR A 121 4.92 2.55 13.23
CA TYR A 121 5.24 1.12 13.19
C TYR A 121 4.51 0.31 14.24
N HIS A 122 4.29 0.87 15.44
CA HIS A 122 3.49 0.20 16.46
C HIS A 122 2.05 -0.03 15.99
N ILE A 123 1.42 0.99 15.41
CA ILE A 123 0.03 0.90 14.90
C ILE A 123 -0.06 -0.08 13.74
N LEU A 124 0.90 -0.02 12.80
CA LEU A 124 0.94 -0.99 11.70
C LEU A 124 1.19 -2.41 12.23
N GLY A 125 1.99 -2.58 13.27
CA GLY A 125 2.18 -3.84 13.96
C GLY A 125 0.89 -4.42 14.53
N GLN A 126 0.00 -3.58 15.09
CA GLN A 126 -1.33 -4.03 15.51
C GLN A 126 -2.15 -4.58 14.34
N ALA A 127 -2.15 -3.90 13.19
CA ALA A 127 -2.81 -4.38 11.97
C ALA A 127 -2.20 -5.70 11.48
N THR A 128 -0.87 -5.82 11.50
CA THR A 128 -0.16 -7.05 11.14
C THR A 128 -0.53 -8.22 12.06
N LEU A 129 -0.67 -7.98 13.38
CA LEU A 129 -1.10 -8.99 14.33
C LEU A 129 -2.51 -9.49 14.03
N LEU A 130 -3.45 -8.59 13.73
CA LEU A 130 -4.83 -8.97 13.37
C LEU A 130 -4.87 -9.85 12.11
N ILE A 131 -4.13 -9.51 11.05
CA ILE A 131 -4.14 -10.36 9.85
C ILE A 131 -3.52 -11.73 10.09
N THR A 132 -2.54 -11.83 10.99
CA THR A 132 -1.95 -13.12 11.36
C THR A 132 -2.87 -13.95 12.25
N SER A 133 -3.58 -13.32 13.21
CA SER A 133 -4.53 -14.03 14.08
C SER A 133 -5.75 -14.52 13.31
N MET A 134 -6.22 -13.74 12.33
CA MET A 134 -7.27 -14.13 11.40
C MET A 134 -6.79 -15.13 10.32
N ARG A 135 -5.50 -15.49 10.30
CA ARG A 135 -4.88 -16.38 9.29
C ARG A 135 -5.17 -15.94 7.86
N LEU A 136 -5.13 -14.62 7.57
CA LEU A 136 -5.45 -14.11 6.24
C LEU A 136 -4.48 -14.54 5.14
N TYR A 137 -3.36 -15.20 5.49
CA TYR A 137 -2.48 -15.86 4.53
C TYR A 137 -3.08 -17.16 3.95
N SER A 138 -4.22 -17.64 4.46
CA SER A 138 -4.91 -18.86 4.07
C SER A 138 -6.29 -18.57 3.45
N GLU A 139 -6.55 -19.09 2.25
CA GLU A 139 -7.87 -18.94 1.59
C GLU A 139 -9.00 -19.62 2.36
N GLU A 140 -8.72 -20.74 3.02
CA GLU A 140 -9.70 -21.45 3.84
C GLU A 140 -10.27 -20.54 4.94
N SER A 141 -9.42 -19.69 5.53
CA SER A 141 -9.83 -18.73 6.56
C SER A 141 -10.69 -17.60 6.00
N LEU A 142 -10.56 -17.29 4.71
CA LEU A 142 -11.39 -16.28 4.03
C LEU A 142 -12.76 -16.82 3.61
N GLN A 143 -12.92 -18.13 3.43
CA GLN A 143 -14.19 -18.77 3.02
C GLN A 143 -15.28 -18.68 4.08
N SER A 144 -14.92 -18.47 5.36
CA SER A 144 -15.88 -18.30 6.46
C SER A 144 -16.54 -16.92 6.48
N HIS A 145 -16.04 -15.97 5.69
CA HIS A 145 -16.53 -14.59 5.66
C HIS A 145 -17.49 -14.39 4.47
N GLU A 146 -18.32 -13.35 4.56
CA GLU A 146 -19.15 -12.90 3.44
C GLU A 146 -18.29 -12.53 2.22
N PRO A 147 -18.73 -12.80 0.98
CA PRO A 147 -17.87 -12.67 -0.21
C PRO A 147 -17.17 -11.32 -0.38
N LEU A 148 -17.88 -10.21 -0.11
CA LEU A 148 -17.30 -8.86 -0.18
C LEU A 148 -16.23 -8.67 0.91
N GLU A 149 -16.50 -9.14 2.11
CA GLU A 149 -15.57 -9.06 3.24
C GLU A 149 -14.31 -9.89 2.97
N SER A 150 -14.46 -11.12 2.46
CA SER A 150 -13.34 -11.96 2.03
C SER A 150 -12.47 -11.26 0.97
N GLN A 151 -13.09 -10.55 0.02
CA GLN A 151 -12.36 -9.77 -0.98
C GLN A 151 -11.56 -8.63 -0.35
N LEU A 152 -12.18 -7.85 0.54
CA LEU A 152 -11.51 -6.75 1.23
C LEU A 152 -10.37 -7.24 2.11
N LEU A 153 -10.57 -8.30 2.89
CA LEU A 153 -9.54 -8.92 3.72
C LEU A 153 -8.35 -9.43 2.90
N ARG A 154 -8.61 -10.00 1.71
CA ARG A 154 -7.55 -10.38 0.76
C ARG A 154 -6.74 -9.17 0.31
N HIS A 155 -7.40 -8.08 -0.08
CA HIS A 155 -6.71 -6.84 -0.48
C HIS A 155 -5.89 -6.25 0.66
N VAL A 156 -6.44 -6.26 1.88
CA VAL A 156 -5.78 -5.81 3.10
C VAL A 156 -4.53 -6.65 3.40
N TYR A 157 -4.61 -7.97 3.30
CA TYR A 157 -3.45 -8.85 3.44
C TYR A 157 -2.35 -8.45 2.46
N TRP A 158 -2.65 -8.33 1.17
CA TRP A 158 -1.66 -7.99 0.16
C TRP A 158 -1.06 -6.59 0.35
N GLN A 159 -1.85 -5.63 0.84
CA GLN A 159 -1.37 -4.29 1.19
C GLN A 159 -0.36 -4.32 2.35
N ILE A 160 -0.68 -5.02 3.45
CA ILE A 160 0.23 -5.14 4.60
C ILE A 160 1.44 -6.00 4.23
N TYR A 161 1.24 -7.05 3.44
CA TYR A 161 2.31 -7.90 2.92
C TYR A 161 3.35 -7.09 2.16
N ALA A 162 2.92 -6.26 1.20
CA ALA A 162 3.83 -5.36 0.49
C ALA A 162 4.59 -4.41 1.43
N ALA A 163 3.93 -3.83 2.43
CA ALA A 163 4.55 -2.94 3.41
C ALA A 163 5.56 -3.67 4.32
N ASP A 164 5.33 -4.94 4.64
CA ASP A 164 6.23 -5.77 5.42
C ASP A 164 7.47 -6.19 4.61
N GLN A 165 7.27 -6.59 3.34
CA GLN A 165 8.37 -6.87 2.41
C GLN A 165 9.23 -5.63 2.14
N ALA A 166 8.60 -4.45 2.01
CA ALA A 166 9.35 -3.20 1.90
C ALA A 166 10.22 -2.93 3.13
N SER A 167 9.75 -3.31 4.33
CA SER A 167 10.51 -3.15 5.57
C SER A 167 11.71 -4.09 5.64
N LEU A 168 11.56 -5.32 5.14
CA LEU A 168 12.66 -6.26 4.95
C LEU A 168 13.70 -5.68 3.98
N CYS A 169 13.27 -5.19 2.81
CA CYS A 169 14.17 -4.61 1.81
C CYS A 169 14.98 -3.45 2.39
N MET A 170 14.28 -2.47 2.99
CA MET A 170 14.85 -1.21 3.47
C MET A 170 15.51 -1.31 4.86
N ARG A 171 15.38 -2.45 5.55
CA ARG A 171 15.82 -2.65 6.95
C ARG A 171 15.28 -1.58 7.91
N SER A 172 14.04 -1.15 7.67
CA SER A 172 13.44 -0.02 8.40
C SER A 172 12.76 -0.44 9.71
N ARG A 173 12.28 -1.69 9.80
CA ARG A 173 11.71 -2.33 11.00
C ARG A 173 11.78 -3.86 10.90
N PRO A 174 11.57 -4.60 12.00
CA PRO A 174 11.33 -6.05 11.93
C PRO A 174 10.13 -6.35 11.02
N PHE A 175 10.28 -7.41 10.22
CA PHE A 175 9.23 -7.96 9.36
C PHE A 175 8.59 -9.16 10.06
N HIS A 176 7.32 -9.43 9.79
CA HIS A 176 6.51 -10.40 10.53
C HIS A 176 5.76 -11.39 9.61
N LEU A 177 5.66 -11.09 8.32
CA LEU A 177 4.95 -11.87 7.32
C LEU A 177 5.93 -12.68 6.48
N HIS A 178 6.51 -13.68 7.12
CA HIS A 178 7.46 -14.58 6.50
C HIS A 178 7.00 -16.02 6.63
N ARG A 179 7.24 -16.83 5.60
CA ARG A 179 6.79 -18.24 5.53
C ARG A 179 7.19 -19.07 6.75
N LEU A 180 8.34 -18.80 7.36
CA LEU A 180 8.82 -19.52 8.55
C LEU A 180 8.05 -19.19 9.84
N LEU A 181 7.26 -18.12 9.82
CA LEU A 181 6.45 -17.67 10.96
C LEU A 181 5.00 -18.17 10.87
N TYR A 182 4.65 -18.84 9.78
CA TYR A 182 3.33 -19.42 9.58
C TYR A 182 3.33 -20.89 10.00
N ASN A 183 2.19 -21.37 10.50
CA ASN A 183 2.00 -22.78 10.82
C ASN A 183 1.79 -23.65 9.58
N GLU A 184 1.54 -23.02 8.43
CA GLU A 184 1.24 -23.64 7.14
C GLU A 184 1.72 -22.74 5.99
N ASP A 185 1.80 -23.27 4.78
CA ASP A 185 2.12 -22.48 3.60
C ASP A 185 1.00 -21.49 3.28
N ALA A 186 1.37 -20.29 2.83
CA ALA A 186 0.39 -19.30 2.40
C ALA A 186 -0.33 -19.77 1.12
N THR A 187 -1.65 -19.91 1.20
CA THR A 187 -2.51 -20.35 0.09
C THR A 187 -3.32 -19.22 -0.53
N ILE A 188 -3.19 -18.00 -0.01
CA ILE A 188 -3.91 -16.81 -0.48
C ILE A 188 -3.82 -16.63 -2.00
N CYS A 189 -5.00 -16.50 -2.61
CA CYS A 189 -5.18 -16.36 -4.04
C CYS A 189 -4.49 -15.12 -4.59
N LYS A 190 -3.98 -15.30 -5.80
CA LYS A 190 -3.40 -14.23 -6.60
C LYS A 190 -4.49 -13.41 -7.30
N PRO A 191 -4.16 -12.21 -7.79
CA PRO A 191 -5.05 -11.41 -8.65
C PRO A 191 -5.78 -12.24 -9.71
N GLY A 192 -7.09 -12.06 -9.80
CA GLY A 192 -7.91 -12.61 -10.89
C GLY A 192 -8.31 -14.08 -10.75
N GLU A 193 -7.91 -14.76 -9.67
CA GLU A 193 -8.31 -16.15 -9.42
C GLU A 193 -9.75 -16.28 -8.87
N ASN A 194 -10.30 -15.20 -8.30
CA ASN A 194 -11.65 -15.15 -7.74
C ASN A 194 -12.55 -14.15 -8.48
N PRO A 195 -13.88 -14.38 -8.51
CA PRO A 195 -14.84 -13.39 -8.99
C PRO A 195 -14.70 -12.08 -8.22
N VAL A 196 -14.60 -10.96 -8.95
CA VAL A 196 -14.50 -9.62 -8.35
C VAL A 196 -15.90 -9.08 -8.10
N ILE A 197 -16.19 -8.76 -6.84
CA ILE A 197 -17.35 -7.99 -6.42
C ILE A 197 -17.00 -6.50 -6.58
N PRO A 198 -17.82 -5.71 -7.29
CA PRO A 198 -17.56 -4.28 -7.46
C PRO A 198 -17.38 -3.56 -6.14
N GLN A 199 -16.29 -2.81 -6.01
CA GLN A 199 -15.98 -1.94 -4.89
C GLN A 199 -16.46 -0.50 -5.11
N PHE A 200 -16.82 -0.17 -6.34
CA PHE A 200 -17.44 1.10 -6.71
C PHE A 200 -18.92 0.95 -7.03
N ASP A 201 -19.67 2.05 -6.84
CA ASP A 201 -21.01 2.18 -7.37
C ASP A 201 -20.99 2.29 -8.90
N THR A 202 -21.36 1.20 -9.58
CA THR A 202 -21.40 1.09 -11.05
C THR A 202 -22.49 1.94 -11.69
N SER A 203 -23.38 2.58 -10.92
CA SER A 203 -24.32 3.57 -11.44
C SER A 203 -23.64 4.91 -11.78
N THR A 204 -22.43 5.14 -11.27
CA THR A 204 -21.67 6.38 -11.53
C THR A 204 -20.94 6.28 -12.86
N ALA A 205 -21.14 7.24 -13.77
CA ALA A 205 -20.50 7.26 -15.10
C ALA A 205 -18.95 7.32 -15.08
N LEU A 206 -18.34 7.66 -13.94
CA LEU A 206 -16.89 7.64 -13.74
C LEU A 206 -16.33 6.25 -13.43
N TYR A 207 -17.17 5.33 -12.95
CA TYR A 207 -16.78 4.00 -12.52
C TYR A 207 -17.38 2.97 -13.47
N ASP A 208 -16.55 2.44 -14.35
CA ASP A 208 -16.92 1.26 -15.12
C ASP A 208 -16.22 0.00 -14.55
N VAL A 209 -16.82 -1.16 -14.83
CA VAL A 209 -16.36 -2.47 -14.32
C VAL A 209 -14.96 -2.80 -14.82
N GLU A 210 -14.60 -2.35 -16.02
CA GLU A 210 -13.33 -2.63 -16.65
C GLU A 210 -12.21 -1.76 -16.05
N PHE A 211 -12.50 -0.51 -15.72
CA PHE A 211 -11.64 0.38 -14.96
C PHE A 211 -11.29 -0.23 -13.60
N GLU A 212 -12.27 -0.71 -12.85
CA GLU A 212 -12.01 -1.33 -11.55
C GLU A 212 -11.12 -2.59 -11.68
N LYS A 213 -11.42 -3.46 -12.66
CA LYS A 213 -10.58 -4.65 -12.95
C LYS A 213 -9.14 -4.27 -13.26
N ARG A 214 -8.92 -3.21 -14.05
CA ARG A 214 -7.56 -2.72 -14.39
C ARG A 214 -6.84 -2.17 -13.17
N ILE A 215 -7.54 -1.43 -12.31
CA ILE A 215 -7.00 -0.93 -11.04
C ILE A 215 -6.57 -2.10 -10.16
N LEU A 216 -7.46 -3.08 -9.96
CA LEU A 216 -7.14 -4.24 -9.13
C LEU A 216 -5.99 -5.04 -9.70
N HIS A 217 -5.99 -5.34 -11.00
CA HIS A 217 -4.89 -6.05 -11.65
C HIS A 217 -3.53 -5.35 -11.40
N SER A 218 -3.52 -4.03 -11.55
CA SER A 218 -2.32 -3.20 -11.37
C SER A 218 -1.88 -3.09 -9.90
N PHE A 219 -2.83 -3.11 -8.95
CA PHE A 219 -2.52 -3.08 -7.51
C PHE A 219 -1.58 -4.21 -7.10
N TYR A 220 -1.79 -5.42 -7.63
CA TYR A 220 -0.98 -6.59 -7.27
C TYR A 220 0.43 -6.62 -7.89
N PHE A 221 0.77 -5.70 -8.80
CA PHE A 221 2.16 -5.53 -9.23
C PHE A 221 3.06 -5.10 -8.07
N ILE A 222 2.55 -4.27 -7.15
CA ILE A 222 3.33 -3.74 -6.04
C ILE A 222 3.74 -4.84 -5.04
N PRO A 223 2.83 -5.67 -4.49
CA PRO A 223 3.21 -6.80 -3.66
C PRO A 223 4.20 -7.74 -4.35
N ARG A 224 3.98 -8.06 -5.64
CA ARG A 224 4.89 -8.93 -6.41
C ARG A 224 6.30 -8.34 -6.53
N LEU A 225 6.39 -7.05 -6.82
CA LEU A 225 7.65 -6.31 -6.94
C LEU A 225 8.44 -6.30 -5.62
N TRP A 226 7.77 -6.00 -4.50
CA TRP A 226 8.42 -6.03 -3.19
C TRP A 226 8.80 -7.44 -2.77
N HIS A 227 7.97 -8.44 -3.06
CA HIS A 227 8.22 -9.84 -2.74
C HIS A 227 9.49 -10.39 -3.40
N THR A 228 9.63 -10.23 -4.72
CA THR A 228 10.79 -10.78 -5.44
C THR A 228 12.09 -10.11 -5.00
N ALA A 229 12.08 -8.81 -4.76
CA ALA A 229 13.21 -8.10 -4.20
C ALA A 229 13.51 -8.53 -2.76
N ALA A 230 12.49 -8.68 -1.91
CA ALA A 230 12.65 -9.08 -0.52
C ALA A 230 13.25 -10.49 -0.39
N ASN A 231 12.76 -11.47 -1.16
CA ASN A 231 13.30 -12.82 -1.18
C ASN A 231 14.78 -12.83 -1.60
N LEU A 232 15.12 -12.13 -2.69
CA LEU A 232 16.50 -12.03 -3.16
C LEU A 232 17.42 -11.44 -2.08
N LEU A 233 17.00 -10.32 -1.49
CA LEU A 233 17.76 -9.64 -0.43
C LEU A 233 17.87 -10.49 0.84
N PHE A 234 16.81 -11.19 1.22
CA PHE A 234 16.80 -12.09 2.37
C PHE A 234 17.81 -13.24 2.16
N ASP A 235 17.73 -13.94 1.04
CA ASP A 235 18.59 -15.09 0.76
C ASP A 235 20.08 -14.68 0.65
N MET A 236 20.36 -13.50 0.07
CA MET A 236 21.72 -12.93 0.04
C MET A 236 22.26 -12.64 1.44
N ARG A 237 21.42 -12.16 2.36
CA ARG A 237 21.82 -11.82 3.74
C ARG A 237 21.99 -13.05 4.63
N GLU A 238 21.18 -14.08 4.39
CA GLU A 238 21.30 -15.36 5.11
C GLU A 238 22.53 -16.17 4.67
N CYS A 239 23.00 -15.99 3.43
CA CYS A 239 24.22 -16.62 2.95
C CYS A 239 25.46 -16.02 3.63
N LYS A 240 25.93 -16.66 4.70
CA LYS A 240 27.19 -16.34 5.36
C LYS A 240 28.32 -17.19 4.78
N GLY A 241 29.34 -16.53 4.21
CA GLY A 241 30.56 -17.19 3.71
C GLY A 241 30.70 -17.16 2.19
N GLN A 242 31.58 -18.00 1.64
CA GLN A 242 31.79 -18.09 0.19
C GLN A 242 30.56 -18.71 -0.49
N VAL A 243 29.92 -17.92 -1.35
CA VAL A 243 28.80 -18.35 -2.18
C VAL A 243 29.35 -19.17 -3.36
N ASN A 244 28.89 -20.41 -3.51
CA ASN A 244 29.28 -21.26 -4.63
C ASN A 244 28.60 -20.81 -5.94
N GLU A 245 29.10 -21.29 -7.08
CA GLU A 245 28.57 -20.91 -8.40
C GLU A 245 27.10 -21.30 -8.60
N ALA A 246 26.64 -22.39 -7.98
CA ALA A 246 25.23 -22.79 -8.04
C ALA A 246 24.31 -21.76 -7.36
N LYS A 247 24.70 -21.25 -6.19
CA LYS A 247 23.92 -20.25 -5.44
C LYS A 247 23.99 -18.88 -6.10
N LYS A 248 25.13 -18.53 -6.71
CA LYS A 248 25.21 -17.34 -7.57
C LYS A 248 24.25 -17.41 -8.75
N SER A 249 24.20 -18.55 -9.44
CA SER A 249 23.25 -18.76 -10.55
C SER A 249 21.79 -18.64 -10.09
N GLU A 250 21.47 -19.13 -8.89
CA GLU A 250 20.15 -18.95 -8.26
C GLU A 250 19.83 -17.47 -8.04
N PHE A 251 20.77 -16.70 -7.48
CA PHE A 251 20.59 -15.26 -7.29
C PHE A 251 20.47 -14.50 -8.60
N THR A 252 21.25 -14.87 -9.62
CA THR A 252 21.15 -14.26 -10.96
C THR A 252 19.77 -14.50 -11.55
N ARG A 253 19.24 -15.73 -11.42
CA ARG A 253 17.87 -16.04 -11.85
C ARG A 253 16.84 -15.22 -11.09
N ALA A 254 16.95 -15.11 -9.77
CA ALA A 254 16.03 -14.31 -8.95
C ALA A 254 16.11 -12.81 -9.27
N TYR A 255 17.30 -12.28 -9.56
CA TYR A 255 17.48 -10.90 -10.03
C TYR A 255 16.86 -10.66 -11.40
N MET A 256 17.03 -11.59 -12.35
CA MET A 256 16.38 -11.53 -13.67
C MET A 256 14.85 -11.63 -13.55
N GLU A 257 14.35 -12.46 -12.63
CA GLU A 257 12.91 -12.53 -12.32
C GLU A 257 12.40 -11.17 -11.80
N PHE A 258 13.15 -10.52 -10.90
CA PHE A 258 12.82 -9.17 -10.44
C PHE A 258 12.79 -8.15 -11.59
N LEU A 259 13.79 -8.15 -12.48
CA LEU A 259 13.83 -7.23 -13.62
C LEU A 259 12.67 -7.44 -14.59
N SER A 260 12.34 -8.70 -14.90
CA SER A 260 11.28 -9.05 -15.85
C SER A 260 9.85 -8.73 -15.38
N ILE A 261 9.66 -8.33 -14.11
CA ILE A 261 8.36 -7.82 -13.64
C ILE A 261 7.92 -6.62 -14.47
N MET A 262 8.84 -5.74 -14.86
CA MET A 262 8.53 -4.55 -15.64
C MET A 262 8.12 -4.87 -17.08
N ASP A 263 8.57 -5.99 -17.63
CA ASP A 263 8.15 -6.45 -18.96
C ASP A 263 6.66 -6.83 -18.99
N GLY A 264 6.11 -7.21 -17.83
CA GLY A 264 4.68 -7.51 -17.66
C GLY A 264 3.80 -6.28 -17.47
N LEU A 265 4.33 -5.05 -17.51
CA LEU A 265 3.55 -3.85 -17.20
C LEU A 265 2.35 -3.71 -18.16
N PRO A 266 1.11 -3.63 -17.64
CA PRO A 266 -0.09 -3.53 -18.48
C PRO A 266 -0.07 -2.31 -19.40
N TYR A 267 -0.67 -2.45 -20.59
CA TYR A 267 -0.63 -1.40 -21.61
C TYR A 267 -1.25 -0.07 -21.13
N TRP A 268 -2.30 -0.12 -20.30
CA TRP A 268 -2.94 1.09 -19.74
C TRP A 268 -2.06 1.85 -18.74
N LEU A 269 -0.99 1.22 -18.23
CA LEU A 269 0.01 1.88 -17.39
C LEU A 269 1.22 2.37 -18.20
N GLN A 270 1.30 2.14 -19.51
CA GLN A 270 2.39 2.67 -20.33
C GLN A 270 2.25 4.18 -20.53
N ALA A 271 3.37 4.90 -20.67
CA ALA A 271 3.40 6.36 -20.74
C ALA A 271 2.44 6.93 -21.79
N SER A 272 2.41 6.33 -22.98
CA SER A 272 1.54 6.72 -24.10
C SER A 272 0.04 6.68 -23.77
N HIS A 273 -0.39 5.83 -22.83
CA HIS A 273 -1.80 5.64 -22.49
C HIS A 273 -2.25 6.45 -21.27
N VAL A 274 -1.31 6.92 -20.45
CA VAL A 274 -1.62 7.74 -19.26
C VAL A 274 -1.56 9.24 -19.56
N ILE A 275 -0.84 9.67 -20.61
CA ILE A 275 -0.78 11.08 -21.01
C ILE A 275 -2.18 11.59 -21.37
N PHE A 276 -2.52 12.75 -20.82
CA PHE A 276 -3.78 13.43 -21.09
C PHE A 276 -3.82 13.92 -22.55
N SER A 277 -4.95 13.69 -23.21
CA SER A 277 -5.26 14.20 -24.54
C SER A 277 -6.34 15.29 -24.43
N PRO A 278 -6.31 16.33 -25.27
CA PRO A 278 -7.36 17.36 -25.30
C PRO A 278 -8.77 16.82 -25.59
N ASN A 279 -8.85 15.62 -26.16
CA ASN A 279 -10.11 14.96 -26.50
C ASN A 279 -10.63 14.03 -25.39
N ASP A 280 -9.91 13.88 -24.28
CA ASP A 280 -10.31 13.02 -23.18
C ASP A 280 -11.56 13.58 -22.49
N GLY A 281 -12.61 12.77 -22.39
CA GLY A 281 -13.76 13.08 -21.55
C GLY A 281 -13.44 12.97 -20.06
N ASP A 282 -14.33 13.47 -19.20
CA ASP A 282 -14.13 13.51 -17.74
C ASP A 282 -13.81 12.14 -17.12
N ALA A 283 -14.50 11.09 -17.57
CA ALA A 283 -14.26 9.72 -17.09
C ALA A 283 -12.86 9.20 -17.49
N GLU A 284 -12.42 9.49 -18.71
CA GLU A 284 -11.09 9.07 -19.19
C GLU A 284 -9.98 9.81 -18.44
N GLN A 285 -10.13 11.12 -18.23
CA GLN A 285 -9.19 11.89 -17.40
C GLN A 285 -9.15 11.37 -15.96
N PHE A 286 -10.31 10.99 -15.41
CA PHE A 286 -10.40 10.38 -14.09
C PHE A 286 -9.62 9.05 -14.03
N HIS A 287 -9.79 8.17 -15.02
CA HIS A 287 -9.06 6.90 -15.10
C HIS A 287 -7.56 7.09 -15.30
N LYS A 288 -7.16 8.00 -16.21
CA LYS A 288 -5.74 8.32 -16.46
C LYS A 288 -5.05 8.85 -15.21
N THR A 289 -5.74 9.66 -14.41
CA THR A 289 -5.22 10.12 -13.11
C THR A 289 -4.92 8.94 -12.18
N ALA A 290 -5.85 7.99 -12.07
CA ALA A 290 -5.67 6.79 -11.25
C ALA A 290 -4.52 5.89 -11.76
N PHE A 291 -4.43 5.71 -13.08
CA PHE A 291 -3.35 4.95 -13.71
C PHE A 291 -1.99 5.63 -13.55
N TRP A 292 -1.92 6.97 -13.61
CA TRP A 292 -0.70 7.72 -13.31
C TRP A 292 -0.19 7.45 -11.91
N VAL A 293 -1.06 7.44 -10.91
CA VAL A 293 -0.68 7.11 -9.53
C VAL A 293 -0.09 5.70 -9.44
N GLN A 294 -0.72 4.71 -10.06
CA GLN A 294 -0.20 3.33 -10.05
C GLN A 294 1.14 3.23 -10.77
N ARG A 295 1.24 3.76 -11.99
CA ARG A 295 2.47 3.79 -12.79
C ARG A 295 3.62 4.41 -12.00
N CYS A 296 3.40 5.60 -11.47
CA CYS A 296 4.38 6.31 -10.65
C CYS A 296 4.83 5.48 -9.44
N THR A 297 3.90 4.82 -8.75
CA THR A 297 4.21 3.94 -7.60
C THR A 297 5.07 2.75 -7.99
N ILE A 298 4.75 2.09 -9.10
CA ILE A 298 5.49 0.93 -9.59
C ILE A 298 6.89 1.35 -10.02
N GLN A 299 7.00 2.39 -10.84
CA GLN A 299 8.27 2.85 -11.38
C GLN A 299 9.23 3.35 -10.29
N VAL A 300 8.75 4.20 -9.37
CA VAL A 300 9.58 4.71 -8.26
C VAL A 300 10.03 3.55 -7.37
N SER A 301 9.14 2.63 -7.01
CA SER A 301 9.50 1.46 -6.18
C SER A 301 10.53 0.57 -6.88
N PHE A 302 10.38 0.33 -8.18
CA PHE A 302 11.30 -0.49 -8.97
C PHE A 302 12.71 0.12 -9.01
N GLN A 303 12.83 1.41 -9.30
CA GLN A 303 14.13 2.08 -9.35
C GLN A 303 14.80 2.12 -7.97
N CYS A 304 14.04 2.40 -6.91
CA CYS A 304 14.56 2.33 -5.54
C CYS A 304 15.08 0.92 -5.20
N LEU A 305 14.33 -0.13 -5.56
CA LEU A 305 14.72 -1.51 -5.32
C LEU A 305 15.97 -1.92 -6.10
N ARG A 306 16.14 -1.47 -7.36
CA ARG A 306 17.37 -1.70 -8.13
C ARG A 306 18.60 -1.17 -7.37
N LEU A 307 18.50 0.04 -6.81
CA LEU A 307 19.58 0.63 -6.02
C LEU A 307 19.85 -0.12 -4.72
N VAL A 308 18.80 -0.56 -4.03
CA VAL A 308 18.93 -1.35 -2.79
C VAL A 308 19.57 -2.71 -3.06
N ILE A 309 19.16 -3.39 -4.13
CA ILE A 309 19.75 -4.67 -4.56
C ILE A 309 21.21 -4.48 -4.94
N LEU A 310 21.54 -3.45 -5.74
CA LEU A 310 22.93 -3.14 -6.08
C LEU A 310 23.78 -2.91 -4.82
N GLN A 311 23.28 -2.12 -3.88
CA GLN A 311 24.00 -1.86 -2.63
C GLN A 311 24.21 -3.15 -1.83
N GLN A 312 23.20 -4.02 -1.75
CA GLN A 312 23.35 -5.33 -1.09
C GLN A 312 24.38 -6.23 -1.80
N CYS A 313 24.41 -6.25 -3.14
CA CYS A 313 25.41 -6.99 -3.89
C CYS A 313 26.82 -6.48 -3.61
N ILE A 314 27.01 -5.15 -3.52
CA ILE A 314 28.30 -4.54 -3.15
C ILE A 314 28.72 -4.96 -1.74
N ASP A 315 27.80 -4.84 -0.77
CA ASP A 315 28.07 -5.18 0.63
C ASP A 315 28.39 -6.66 0.82
N SER A 316 27.78 -7.54 0.03
CA SER A 316 28.00 -8.99 0.05
C SER A 316 29.14 -9.46 -0.88
N GLY A 317 29.74 -8.57 -1.69
CA GLY A 317 30.76 -8.95 -2.68
C GLY A 317 30.25 -9.83 -3.82
N LEU A 318 28.98 -9.69 -4.20
CA LEU A 318 28.25 -10.52 -5.17
C LEU A 318 27.78 -9.72 -6.41
N CYS A 319 28.55 -8.73 -6.84
CA CYS A 319 28.19 -7.88 -7.98
C CYS A 319 28.19 -8.62 -9.32
N ASP A 320 28.84 -9.78 -9.40
CA ASP A 320 28.83 -10.70 -10.54
C ASP A 320 27.42 -11.22 -10.87
N ILE A 321 26.51 -11.29 -9.89
CA ILE A 321 25.08 -11.60 -10.09
C ILE A 321 24.41 -10.63 -11.06
N MET A 322 24.85 -9.36 -11.03
CA MET A 322 24.35 -8.29 -11.89
C MET A 322 25.18 -8.15 -13.17
N GLY A 323 26.10 -9.09 -13.43
CA GLY A 323 27.02 -9.05 -14.58
C GLY A 323 28.14 -8.03 -14.44
N LEU A 324 28.41 -7.52 -13.24
CA LEU A 324 29.46 -6.52 -13.00
C LEU A 324 30.79 -7.21 -12.67
N ASN A 325 31.89 -6.64 -13.15
CA ASN A 325 33.23 -7.07 -12.74
C ASN A 325 33.57 -6.50 -11.35
N ASN A 326 34.47 -7.15 -10.61
CA ASN A 326 34.83 -6.75 -9.24
C ASN A 326 35.71 -5.49 -9.14
N GLN A 327 35.58 -4.55 -10.08
CA GLN A 327 36.32 -3.29 -10.08
C GLN A 327 35.51 -2.18 -9.39
N PRO A 328 36.06 -1.50 -8.37
CA PRO A 328 35.36 -0.44 -7.66
C PRO A 328 34.82 0.68 -8.56
N THR A 329 35.52 0.99 -9.65
CA THR A 329 35.09 1.99 -10.64
C THR A 329 33.83 1.59 -11.37
N THR A 330 33.68 0.31 -11.71
CA THR A 330 32.48 -0.21 -12.39
C THR A 330 31.26 -0.09 -11.50
N PHE A 331 31.39 -0.40 -10.20
CA PHE A 331 30.29 -0.26 -9.23
C PHE A 331 29.80 1.17 -9.14
N GLN A 332 30.71 2.15 -9.07
CA GLN A 332 30.33 3.56 -9.02
C GLN A 332 29.67 4.03 -10.32
N MET A 333 30.19 3.62 -11.48
CA MET A 333 29.58 3.95 -12.77
C MET A 333 28.16 3.36 -12.90
N THR A 334 27.96 2.10 -12.53
CA THR A 334 26.63 1.48 -12.55
C THR A 334 25.68 2.17 -11.57
N LYS A 335 26.14 2.51 -10.36
CA LYS A 335 25.34 3.25 -9.38
C LYS A 335 24.91 4.62 -9.91
N VAL A 336 25.83 5.36 -10.54
CA VAL A 336 25.52 6.65 -11.17
C VAL A 336 24.51 6.47 -12.31
N GLY A 337 24.68 5.46 -13.16
CA GLY A 337 23.72 5.15 -14.23
C GLY A 337 22.32 4.85 -13.69
N MET A 338 22.21 4.03 -12.64
CA MET A 338 20.91 3.74 -12.01
C MET A 338 20.29 4.97 -11.33
N ILE A 339 21.10 5.85 -10.73
CA ILE A 339 20.62 7.11 -10.18
C ILE A 339 20.11 8.02 -11.30
N GLN A 340 20.81 8.09 -12.42
CA GLN A 340 20.37 8.85 -13.58
C GLN A 340 19.04 8.29 -14.15
N ASP A 341 18.91 6.97 -14.29
CA ASP A 341 17.65 6.31 -14.67
C ASP A 341 16.52 6.69 -13.70
N PHE A 342 16.81 6.73 -12.40
CA PHE A 342 15.84 7.09 -11.37
C PHE A 342 15.41 8.56 -11.50
N VAL A 343 16.35 9.49 -11.65
CA VAL A 343 16.05 10.92 -11.84
C VAL A 343 15.24 11.14 -13.13
N GLN A 344 15.63 10.51 -14.24
CA GLN A 344 14.87 10.58 -15.48
C GLN A 344 13.44 10.04 -15.31
N THR A 345 13.29 8.94 -14.58
CA THR A 345 11.97 8.38 -14.25
C THR A 345 11.12 9.39 -13.46
N LEU A 346 11.72 10.15 -12.53
CA LEU A 346 11.02 11.19 -11.77
C LEU A 346 10.65 12.39 -12.65
N ASP A 347 11.52 12.80 -13.57
CA ASP A 347 11.26 13.91 -14.50
C ASP A 347 10.11 13.61 -15.47
N ASP A 348 9.93 12.33 -15.84
CA ASP A 348 8.84 11.89 -16.72
C ASP A 348 7.46 11.86 -16.02
N ILE A 349 7.43 11.99 -14.69
CA ILE A 349 6.20 11.89 -13.89
C ILE A 349 5.70 13.29 -13.56
N PRO A 350 4.44 13.63 -13.90
CA PRO A 350 3.87 14.91 -13.50
C PRO A 350 3.90 15.09 -11.98
N PHE A 351 4.42 16.24 -11.54
CA PHE A 351 4.76 16.50 -10.13
C PHE A 351 3.62 16.20 -9.15
N VAL A 352 2.37 16.49 -9.52
CA VAL A 352 1.19 16.20 -8.69
C VAL A 352 1.09 14.73 -8.28
N PHE A 353 1.51 13.79 -9.13
CA PHE A 353 1.47 12.36 -8.85
C PHE A 353 2.59 11.89 -7.92
N LEU A 354 3.68 12.66 -7.83
CA LEU A 354 4.71 12.48 -6.82
C LEU A 354 4.23 13.02 -5.46
N LEU A 355 3.58 14.19 -5.45
CA LEU A 355 3.06 14.82 -4.24
C LEU A 355 2.02 13.97 -3.49
N VAL A 356 1.10 13.33 -4.22
CA VAL A 356 0.07 12.45 -3.64
C VAL A 356 0.61 11.15 -3.03
N LYS A 357 1.94 10.97 -2.99
CA LYS A 357 2.60 9.90 -2.22
C LYS A 357 2.84 10.27 -0.75
N GLY A 358 2.59 11.52 -0.40
CA GLY A 358 2.77 12.06 0.94
C GLY A 358 3.97 12.99 1.00
N GLU A 359 3.70 14.25 1.27
CA GLU A 359 4.67 15.16 1.87
C GLU A 359 4.44 15.13 3.39
N PRO A 360 5.47 14.88 4.22
CA PRO A 360 5.32 15.03 5.65
C PRO A 360 4.86 16.46 5.96
N THR A 361 3.68 16.61 6.55
CA THR A 361 3.15 17.90 7.06
C THR A 361 3.80 18.32 8.37
N VAL A 362 4.98 17.76 8.67
CA VAL A 362 5.74 18.07 9.87
C VAL A 362 6.14 19.54 9.78
N SER A 363 5.45 20.39 10.52
CA SER A 363 5.95 21.72 10.84
C SER A 363 7.32 21.55 11.49
N THR A 364 8.36 22.14 10.90
CA THR A 364 9.74 22.17 11.43
C THR A 364 9.88 22.94 12.75
N GLU A 365 8.78 23.16 13.46
CA GLU A 365 8.71 23.79 14.76
C GLU A 365 8.57 22.69 15.82
N THR A 366 9.69 22.21 16.34
CA THR A 366 9.91 21.69 17.72
C THR A 366 11.19 20.85 17.77
N PHE A 367 12.33 21.52 17.59
CA PHE A 367 13.60 21.12 18.22
C PHE A 367 14.20 22.36 18.90
N GLU A 368 13.45 22.92 19.85
CA GLU A 368 14.00 23.78 20.90
C GLU A 368 13.34 23.38 22.23
N SER A 369 14.01 22.48 22.95
CA SER A 369 14.24 22.51 24.41
C SER A 369 14.81 21.17 24.87
#